data_AF-A0A2A4I7Q2-F1
#
_entry.id   AF-A0A2A4I7Q2-F1
#
_cell.length_a   1.000
_cell.length_b   1.000
_cell.length_c   1.000
_cell.angle_alpha   90.00
_cell.angle_beta   90.00
_cell.angle_gamma   90.00
#
_symmetry.space_group_name_H-M   'P 1'
#
loop_
_entity.id
_entity.type
_entity.pdbx_description
1 polymer ?
#
loop_
_entity_poly.entity_id
_entity_poly.type
_entity_poly.pdbx_seq_one_letter_code
_entity_poly.pdbx_strand_id
1 'polypeptide(L)'
;MTWRAVLAALALLGAAPPPDAAPADAAVDEALTLPPGYPRDAVLRAVSRSLRWSGHPDAGLRAARAMTDGGTDEIPPGTRPAPPRYVPLRTAFPDARCDRAPADAADDWARACLLDRDHHWTGLPDAEVLRGVVPRLRDAGVRRGVLAMLVREYGDADTLRFIAAEQARRPDPVIADLLATPQARYRLGDRAAALAAARAARTFDDKAAAIRLMLAVNDVDAAVAVFDTLATTPPELADDCFGWFGPIGGLALTELGHVGAPAPAIGTFLDRIGTTPLFRRLCPAGLDAETAVALSLAAGRADAALARARRETATPFLLIDTAIQITRDRLHAGDPAAARLLLREAATALPSYRDHERPGDTGRRFYLIQLLAAAGDVDAADPLARRQPAGALRAVALSAAVAGRAGLRVDDQAPALETIDPAVLPGLTSSTAAPR
;
A
#
# COMPACT_ATOMS: atom_id res chain seq x y z
N MET A 1 -36.11 27.47 -22.51
CA MET A 1 -36.08 27.02 -21.10
C MET A 1 -35.60 28.16 -20.23
N THR A 2 -36.41 28.63 -19.29
CA THR A 2 -36.10 29.78 -18.43
C THR A 2 -35.24 29.35 -17.24
N TRP A 3 -34.28 30.18 -16.82
CA TRP A 3 -33.42 30.00 -15.63
C TRP A 3 -34.15 29.52 -14.36
N ARG A 4 -35.42 29.91 -14.18
CA ARG A 4 -36.29 29.43 -13.09
C ARG A 4 -36.60 27.92 -13.14
N ALA A 5 -36.67 27.33 -14.34
CA ALA A 5 -36.86 25.89 -14.51
C ALA A 5 -35.58 25.10 -14.20
N VAL A 6 -34.40 25.71 -14.41
CA VAL A 6 -33.09 25.12 -14.05
C VAL A 6 -32.89 25.14 -12.53
N LEU A 7 -33.27 26.22 -11.85
CA LEU A 7 -33.24 26.29 -10.38
C LEU A 7 -34.28 25.38 -9.71
N ALA A 8 -35.47 25.23 -10.31
CA ALA A 8 -36.46 24.26 -9.83
C ALA A 8 -35.99 22.80 -10.04
N ALA A 9 -35.30 22.51 -11.15
CA ALA A 9 -34.69 21.21 -11.39
C ALA A 9 -33.50 20.93 -10.45
N LEU A 10 -32.74 21.96 -10.07
CA LEU A 10 -31.67 21.86 -9.05
C LEU A 10 -32.22 21.72 -7.62
N ALA A 11 -33.40 22.24 -7.33
CA ALA A 11 -34.10 22.04 -6.04
C ALA A 11 -34.82 20.68 -5.97
N LEU A 12 -35.15 20.08 -7.13
CA LEU A 12 -35.71 18.73 -7.26
C LEU A 12 -34.63 17.63 -7.31
N LEU A 13 -33.37 17.99 -7.52
CA LEU A 13 -32.21 17.20 -7.11
C LEU A 13 -32.14 17.28 -5.58
N GLY A 14 -32.97 16.46 -4.94
CA GLY A 14 -33.35 16.57 -3.54
C GLY A 14 -32.18 16.86 -2.61
N ALA A 15 -32.40 17.81 -1.70
CA ALA A 15 -31.62 17.88 -0.47
C ALA A 15 -31.57 16.46 0.09
N ALA A 16 -30.36 15.91 0.22
CA ALA A 16 -30.18 14.64 0.90
C ALA A 16 -30.94 14.73 2.24
N PRO A 17 -31.73 13.71 2.61
CA PRO A 17 -32.41 13.71 3.89
C PRO A 17 -31.39 14.08 4.98
N PRO A 18 -31.77 14.91 5.97
CA PRO A 18 -30.84 15.30 7.02
C PRO A 18 -30.22 14.02 7.58
N PRO A 19 -28.88 13.97 7.69
CA PRO A 19 -28.21 12.75 8.05
C PRO A 19 -28.74 12.30 9.42
N ASP A 20 -29.15 11.04 9.51
CA ASP A 20 -29.72 10.45 10.71
C ASP A 20 -28.80 10.68 11.91
N ALA A 21 -29.24 11.52 12.85
CA ALA A 21 -28.44 11.90 14.02
C ALA A 21 -28.32 10.79 15.05
N ALA A 22 -29.23 9.80 15.04
CA ALA A 22 -29.28 8.75 16.05
C ALA A 22 -27.97 7.93 16.21
N PRO A 23 -27.30 7.46 15.15
CA PRO A 23 -26.00 6.77 15.29
C PRO A 23 -24.86 7.71 15.68
N ALA A 24 -24.91 8.98 15.27
CA ALA A 24 -23.91 9.98 15.65
C ALA A 24 -23.98 10.29 17.15
N ASP A 25 -25.18 10.51 17.68
CA ASP A 25 -25.41 10.74 19.10
C ASP A 25 -25.09 9.50 19.93
N ALA A 26 -25.48 8.31 19.47
CA ALA A 26 -25.15 7.05 20.13
C ALA A 26 -23.62 6.81 20.22
N ALA A 27 -22.84 7.22 19.22
CA ALA A 27 -21.38 7.13 19.29
C ALA A 27 -20.79 8.00 20.40
N VAL A 28 -21.34 9.21 20.59
CA VAL A 28 -20.91 10.12 21.67
C VAL A 28 -21.35 9.58 23.03
N ASP A 29 -22.61 9.17 23.15
CA ASP A 29 -23.18 8.67 24.40
C ASP A 29 -22.44 7.40 24.88
N GLU A 30 -22.08 6.52 23.95
CA GLU A 30 -21.28 5.33 24.25
C GLU A 30 -19.85 5.70 24.68
N ALA A 31 -19.21 6.70 24.05
CA ALA A 31 -17.90 7.17 24.50
C ALA A 31 -17.97 7.75 25.93
N LEU A 32 -19.09 8.37 26.30
CA LEU A 32 -19.31 8.96 27.62
C LEU A 32 -19.55 7.93 28.73
N THR A 33 -19.79 6.66 28.42
CA THR A 33 -19.85 5.61 29.44
C THR A 33 -18.47 5.25 29.99
N LEU A 34 -17.39 5.66 29.30
CA LEU A 34 -16.03 5.48 29.80
C LEU A 34 -15.77 6.43 30.99
N PRO A 35 -14.99 6.00 31.99
CA PRO A 35 -14.54 6.89 33.06
C PRO A 35 -13.79 8.11 32.51
N PRO A 36 -13.91 9.28 33.14
CA PRO A 36 -13.07 10.43 32.83
C PRO A 36 -11.57 10.12 32.81
N GLY A 37 -10.85 10.67 31.82
CA GLY A 37 -9.40 10.50 31.67
C GLY A 37 -8.96 10.29 30.22
N TYR A 38 -7.64 10.13 30.03
CA TYR A 38 -7.01 9.91 28.72
C TYR A 38 -7.69 8.84 27.84
N PRO A 39 -8.07 7.66 28.38
CA PRO A 39 -8.76 6.62 27.61
C PRO A 39 -10.05 7.11 26.92
N ARG A 40 -10.89 7.82 27.67
CA ARG A 40 -12.13 8.40 27.15
C ARG A 40 -11.84 9.50 26.15
N ASP A 41 -10.88 10.38 26.45
CA ASP A 41 -10.59 11.55 25.61
C ASP A 41 -9.97 11.14 24.26
N ALA A 42 -9.21 10.04 24.21
CA ALA A 42 -8.74 9.45 22.96
C ALA A 42 -9.92 8.97 22.07
N VAL A 43 -10.90 8.29 22.66
CA VAL A 43 -12.12 7.84 21.96
C VAL A 43 -12.97 9.04 21.51
N LEU A 44 -13.21 10.00 22.40
CA LEU A 44 -13.97 11.21 22.08
C LEU A 44 -13.31 12.05 20.98
N ARG A 45 -11.97 12.11 20.94
CA ARG A 45 -11.22 12.75 19.85
C ARG A 45 -11.43 12.05 18.52
N ALA A 46 -11.40 10.71 18.52
CA ALA A 46 -11.65 9.90 17.34
C ALA A 46 -13.08 10.09 16.80
N VAL A 47 -14.07 9.97 17.69
CA VAL A 47 -15.50 10.18 17.39
C VAL A 47 -15.74 11.62 16.91
N SER A 48 -15.22 12.62 17.63
CA SER A 48 -15.36 14.04 17.26
C SER A 48 -14.86 14.32 15.85
N ARG A 49 -13.66 13.84 15.51
CA ARG A 49 -13.08 14.02 14.17
C ARG A 49 -13.98 13.39 13.11
N SER A 50 -14.35 12.12 13.30
CA SER A 50 -15.22 11.40 12.37
C SER A 50 -16.53 12.16 12.12
N LEU A 51 -17.25 12.53 13.18
CA LEU A 51 -18.56 13.18 13.08
C LEU A 51 -18.50 14.57 12.43
N ARG A 52 -17.44 15.35 12.69
CA ARG A 52 -17.26 16.68 12.08
C ARG A 52 -17.10 16.61 10.57
N TRP A 53 -16.38 15.61 10.06
CA TRP A 53 -16.19 15.40 8.62
C TRP A 53 -17.39 14.71 7.97
N SER A 54 -18.22 14.02 8.76
CA SER A 54 -19.37 13.24 8.27
C SER A 54 -20.68 14.04 8.22
N GLY A 55 -20.65 15.37 8.36
CA GLY A 55 -21.86 16.20 8.35
C GLY A 55 -22.63 16.26 9.67
N HIS A 56 -22.02 15.83 10.78
CA HIS A 56 -22.59 15.93 12.13
C HIS A 56 -21.74 16.83 13.05
N PRO A 57 -21.56 18.13 12.70
CA PRO A 57 -20.68 19.02 13.43
C PRO A 57 -21.11 19.24 14.89
N ASP A 58 -22.41 19.24 15.18
CA ASP A 58 -22.93 19.46 16.54
C ASP A 58 -22.62 18.28 17.47
N ALA A 59 -22.82 17.05 17.01
CA ALA A 59 -22.42 15.84 17.75
C ALA A 59 -20.89 15.77 17.89
N GLY A 60 -20.15 16.12 16.83
CA GLY A 60 -18.70 16.22 16.88
C GLY A 60 -18.18 17.28 17.88
N LEU A 61 -18.87 18.42 17.99
CA LEU A 61 -18.58 19.47 18.98
C LEU A 61 -18.94 19.03 20.40
N ARG A 62 -20.05 18.30 20.58
CA ARG A 62 -20.40 17.69 21.87
C ARG A 62 -19.31 16.72 22.33
N ALA A 63 -18.85 15.82 21.46
CA ALA A 63 -17.75 14.92 21.77
C ALA A 63 -16.47 15.67 22.17
N ALA A 64 -16.12 16.73 21.42
CA ALA A 64 -14.95 17.54 21.73
C ALA A 64 -15.05 18.26 23.08
N ARG A 65 -16.24 18.80 23.42
CA ARG A 65 -16.50 19.49 24.69
C ARG A 65 -16.52 18.55 25.90
N ALA A 66 -16.80 17.27 25.69
CA ALA A 66 -16.85 16.29 26.75
C ALA A 66 -15.47 15.69 27.11
N MET A 67 -14.43 16.04 26.36
CA MET A 67 -13.05 15.70 26.73
C MET A 67 -12.68 16.42 28.02
N THR A 68 -12.15 15.68 28.98
CA THR A 68 -11.91 16.21 30.34
C THR A 68 -10.71 17.13 30.44
N ASP A 69 -9.67 16.85 29.67
CA ASP A 69 -8.48 17.68 29.60
C ASP A 69 -7.79 17.43 28.25
N GLY A 70 -7.40 18.47 27.54
CA GLY A 70 -6.47 18.31 26.42
C GLY A 70 -5.09 17.89 26.92
N GLY A 71 -4.89 16.67 27.41
CA GLY A 71 -3.60 16.17 27.88
C GLY A 71 -2.89 17.13 28.85
N THR A 72 -3.39 17.28 30.07
CA THR A 72 -2.72 18.01 31.16
C THR A 72 -1.85 17.08 32.01
N ASP A 73 -1.15 16.14 31.36
CA ASP A 73 0.23 15.93 31.78
C ASP A 73 1.00 17.14 31.24
N GLU A 74 1.17 18.16 32.08
CA GLU A 74 2.13 19.23 31.84
C GLU A 74 3.43 18.58 31.38
N ILE A 75 3.78 18.79 30.12
CA ILE A 75 5.17 18.69 29.69
C ILE A 75 5.94 19.59 30.66
N PRO A 76 6.82 19.05 31.54
CA PRO A 76 7.45 19.85 32.57
C PRO A 76 8.09 21.11 31.97
N PRO A 77 8.00 22.29 32.62
CA PRO A 77 8.71 23.48 32.18
C PRO A 77 10.20 23.14 31.98
N GLY A 78 10.69 23.19 30.74
CA GLY A 78 12.06 22.81 30.38
C GLY A 78 12.19 21.55 29.51
N THR A 79 11.11 20.80 29.30
CA THR A 79 11.10 19.70 28.34
C THR A 79 11.02 20.30 26.94
N ARG A 80 12.13 20.23 26.18
CA ARG A 80 12.11 20.60 24.77
C ARG A 80 11.18 19.64 24.05
N PRO A 81 10.14 20.12 23.35
CA PRO A 81 9.47 19.29 22.35
C PRO A 81 10.58 18.70 21.48
N ALA A 82 10.62 17.38 21.30
CA ALA A 82 11.47 16.83 20.27
C ALA A 82 11.13 17.61 18.99
N PRO A 83 12.11 18.27 18.35
CA PRO A 83 11.82 19.00 17.13
C PRO A 83 11.08 18.04 16.21
N PRO A 84 10.06 18.50 15.46
CA PRO A 84 9.49 17.67 14.41
C PRO A 84 10.68 17.09 13.65
N ARG A 85 10.75 15.75 13.52
CA ARG A 85 11.85 15.05 12.82
C ARG A 85 11.96 15.44 11.33
N TYR A 86 11.28 16.50 10.93
CA TYR A 86 11.32 17.11 9.63
C TYR A 86 11.29 18.63 9.79
N VAL A 87 12.47 19.24 9.86
CA VAL A 87 12.65 20.59 9.33
C VAL A 87 12.78 20.40 7.82
N PRO A 88 11.89 20.95 6.97
CA PRO A 88 12.11 20.94 5.55
C PRO A 88 13.45 21.63 5.26
N LEU A 89 14.47 20.90 4.82
CA LEU A 89 15.84 21.40 4.61
C LEU A 89 15.96 22.52 3.55
N ARG A 90 14.89 22.85 2.82
CA ARG A 90 14.78 24.11 2.06
C ARG A 90 15.07 25.35 2.93
N THR A 91 14.88 25.22 4.24
CA THR A 91 15.15 26.27 5.23
C THR A 91 16.62 26.29 5.69
N ALA A 92 17.38 25.20 5.50
CA ALA A 92 18.77 25.07 5.94
C ALA A 92 19.79 25.22 4.79
N PHE A 93 19.40 24.92 3.53
CA PHE A 93 20.23 25.10 2.34
C PHE A 93 19.44 25.71 1.17
N PRO A 94 19.07 27.00 1.26
CA PRO A 94 18.24 27.68 0.25
C PRO A 94 18.90 27.80 -1.15
N ASP A 95 20.22 27.57 -1.27
CA ASP A 95 20.99 27.88 -2.49
C ASP A 95 21.45 26.65 -3.31
N ALA A 96 21.16 25.41 -2.90
CA ALA A 96 21.54 24.21 -3.66
C ALA A 96 20.58 23.96 -4.85
N ARG A 97 20.74 24.74 -5.90
CA ARG A 97 20.01 24.62 -7.18
C ARG A 97 20.55 23.47 -8.02
N CYS A 98 20.14 22.24 -7.72
CA CYS A 98 20.47 21.04 -8.50
C CYS A 98 19.62 20.88 -9.78
N ASP A 99 18.86 21.90 -10.17
CA ASP A 99 18.07 21.97 -11.40
C ASP A 99 18.91 22.29 -12.64
N ARG A 100 20.12 22.85 -12.47
CA ARG A 100 21.01 23.17 -13.60
C ARG A 100 22.49 23.01 -13.25
N ALA A 101 23.19 22.17 -14.01
CA ALA A 101 24.64 22.00 -13.86
C ALA A 101 25.41 23.16 -14.51
N PRO A 102 26.35 23.80 -13.79
CA PRO A 102 27.28 24.78 -14.34
C PRO A 102 28.09 24.21 -15.53
N ALA A 103 28.51 25.07 -16.45
CA ALA A 103 29.25 24.63 -17.65
C ALA A 103 30.67 24.17 -17.33
N ASP A 104 31.31 24.83 -16.38
CA ASP A 104 32.70 24.72 -15.97
C ASP A 104 32.94 23.85 -14.72
N ALA A 105 31.90 23.60 -13.94
CA ALA A 105 31.96 22.81 -12.69
C ALA A 105 31.02 21.59 -12.71
N ALA A 106 30.89 20.92 -13.87
CA ALA A 106 29.96 19.81 -14.05
C ALA A 106 30.27 18.60 -13.14
N ASP A 107 31.55 18.27 -12.94
CA ASP A 107 31.98 17.16 -12.08
C ASP A 107 31.70 17.44 -10.59
N ASP A 108 32.03 18.63 -10.10
CA ASP A 108 31.78 19.04 -8.71
C ASP A 108 30.28 19.13 -8.41
N TRP A 109 29.51 19.66 -9.35
CA TRP A 109 28.06 19.66 -9.27
C TRP A 109 27.51 18.25 -9.21
N ALA A 110 27.93 17.34 -10.10
CA ALA A 110 27.40 15.98 -10.12
C ALA A 110 27.75 15.21 -8.83
N ARG A 111 28.95 15.43 -8.30
CA ARG A 111 29.36 14.87 -7.01
C ARG A 111 28.45 15.36 -5.87
N ALA A 112 28.29 16.67 -5.74
CA ALA A 112 27.49 17.28 -4.66
C ALA A 112 25.98 17.02 -4.78
N CYS A 113 25.43 17.05 -6.00
CA CYS A 113 23.98 16.98 -6.24
C CYS A 113 23.45 15.57 -6.44
N LEU A 114 24.27 14.63 -6.95
CA LEU A 114 23.81 13.30 -7.37
C LEU A 114 24.43 12.17 -6.54
N LEU A 115 25.73 12.24 -6.23
CA LEU A 115 26.46 11.11 -5.64
C LEU A 115 26.58 11.18 -4.12
N ASP A 116 26.85 12.36 -3.57
CA ASP A 116 27.07 12.56 -2.13
C ASP A 116 25.78 12.91 -1.36
N ARG A 117 24.66 13.07 -2.07
CA ARG A 117 23.38 13.46 -1.47
C ARG A 117 22.65 12.23 -0.92
N ASP A 118 22.31 12.27 0.38
CA ASP A 118 21.47 11.26 1.03
C ASP A 118 20.15 11.08 0.25
N HIS A 119 19.92 9.87 -0.26
CA HIS A 119 18.85 9.46 -1.19
C HIS A 119 17.41 9.57 -0.64
N HIS A 120 17.19 10.23 0.50
CA HIS A 120 15.89 10.32 1.17
C HIS A 120 14.98 11.47 0.68
N TRP A 121 15.24 12.07 -0.49
CA TRP A 121 14.55 13.29 -0.96
C TRP A 121 13.93 13.14 -2.35
N THR A 122 12.70 13.65 -2.48
CA THR A 122 12.02 13.92 -3.75
C THR A 122 12.77 14.97 -4.58
N GLY A 123 12.94 14.71 -5.88
CA GLY A 123 13.47 15.67 -6.86
C GLY A 123 14.88 15.36 -7.37
N LEU A 124 15.15 14.12 -7.79
CA LEU A 124 16.28 13.86 -8.70
C LEU A 124 16.10 14.72 -9.97
N PRO A 125 17.17 15.28 -10.57
CA PRO A 125 17.07 15.94 -11.86
C PRO A 125 16.52 14.95 -12.88
N ASP A 126 15.66 15.42 -13.79
CA ASP A 126 15.11 14.56 -14.82
C ASP A 126 16.21 13.92 -15.70
N ALA A 127 15.84 12.85 -16.40
CA ALA A 127 16.77 12.12 -17.26
C ALA A 127 17.36 13.00 -18.39
N GLU A 128 16.68 14.06 -18.83
CA GLU A 128 17.18 14.96 -19.87
C GLU A 128 18.33 15.84 -19.35
N VAL A 129 18.16 16.43 -18.17
CA VAL A 129 19.20 17.20 -17.49
C VAL A 129 20.44 16.34 -17.33
N LEU A 130 20.28 15.13 -16.80
CA LEU A 130 21.40 14.20 -16.60
C LEU A 130 22.09 13.82 -17.92
N ARG A 131 21.33 13.50 -18.97
CA ARG A 131 21.88 13.24 -20.32
C ARG A 131 22.65 14.44 -20.88
N GLY A 132 22.25 15.67 -20.57
CA GLY A 132 22.97 16.89 -20.94
C GLY A 132 24.25 17.17 -20.13
N VAL A 133 24.38 16.60 -18.92
CA VAL A 133 25.58 16.73 -18.08
C VAL A 133 26.63 15.68 -18.42
N VAL A 134 26.22 14.42 -18.62
CA VAL A 134 27.14 13.27 -18.77
C VAL A 134 28.29 13.50 -19.76
N PRO A 135 28.07 14.05 -20.99
CA PRO A 135 29.16 14.25 -21.94
C PRO A 135 30.24 15.24 -21.47
N ARG A 136 29.86 16.13 -20.54
CA ARG A 136 30.70 17.19 -19.96
C ARG A 136 31.51 16.70 -18.75
N LEU A 137 31.14 15.57 -18.15
CA LEU A 137 31.85 14.98 -17.01
C LEU A 137 33.23 14.49 -17.48
N ARG A 138 34.27 14.94 -16.76
CA ARG A 138 35.68 14.61 -17.04
C ARG A 138 36.20 13.58 -16.05
N ASP A 139 35.71 13.58 -14.82
CA ASP A 139 36.07 12.59 -13.82
C ASP A 139 35.38 11.25 -14.14
N ALA A 140 36.19 10.21 -14.32
CA ALA A 140 35.70 8.88 -14.70
C ALA A 140 34.82 8.25 -13.61
N GLY A 141 35.13 8.48 -12.33
CA GLY A 141 34.36 7.97 -11.20
C GLY A 141 33.00 8.66 -11.07
N VAL A 142 32.98 9.99 -11.20
CA VAL A 142 31.74 10.78 -11.21
C VAL A 142 30.86 10.38 -12.39
N ARG A 143 31.42 10.29 -13.59
CA ARG A 143 30.70 9.84 -14.79
C ARG A 143 30.12 8.44 -14.62
N ARG A 144 30.90 7.49 -14.10
CA ARG A 144 30.42 6.13 -13.80
C ARG A 144 29.23 6.16 -12.84
N GLY A 145 29.32 6.93 -11.76
CA GLY A 145 28.24 7.06 -10.78
C GLY A 145 26.94 7.56 -11.42
N VAL A 146 27.03 8.63 -12.23
CA VAL A 146 25.86 9.21 -12.92
C VAL A 146 25.27 8.25 -13.96
N LEU A 147 26.10 7.58 -14.76
CA LEU A 147 25.63 6.58 -15.73
C LEU A 147 24.98 5.39 -15.03
N ALA A 148 25.53 4.90 -13.92
CA ALA A 148 24.96 3.80 -13.15
C ALA A 148 23.59 4.19 -12.56
N MET A 149 23.46 5.42 -12.05
CA MET A 149 22.18 5.97 -11.59
C MET A 149 21.16 6.04 -12.73
N LEU A 150 21.54 6.49 -13.92
CA LEU A 150 20.65 6.51 -15.09
C LEU A 150 20.15 5.12 -15.49
N VAL A 151 21.00 4.07 -15.43
CA VAL A 151 20.56 2.70 -15.70
C VAL A 151 19.52 2.22 -14.68
N ARG A 152 19.74 2.52 -13.39
CA ARG A 152 18.94 1.99 -12.27
C ARG A 152 17.62 2.75 -12.09
N GLU A 153 17.68 4.08 -12.05
CA GLU A 153 16.56 4.95 -11.69
C GLU A 153 15.74 5.44 -12.90
N TYR A 154 16.39 5.60 -14.06
CA TYR A 154 15.80 6.19 -15.27
C TYR A 154 15.85 5.24 -16.46
N GLY A 155 15.88 3.93 -16.21
CA GLY A 155 16.23 2.91 -17.19
C GLY A 155 15.24 2.69 -18.34
N ASP A 156 14.53 3.71 -18.83
CA ASP A 156 13.77 3.66 -20.07
C ASP A 156 14.66 3.38 -21.30
N ALA A 157 14.05 3.01 -22.42
CA ALA A 157 14.78 2.60 -23.61
C ALA A 157 15.65 3.73 -24.21
N ASP A 158 15.22 4.98 -24.15
CA ASP A 158 15.95 6.12 -24.73
C ASP A 158 17.16 6.46 -23.87
N THR A 159 16.99 6.45 -22.56
CA THR A 159 18.06 6.62 -21.56
C THR A 159 19.10 5.51 -21.70
N LEU A 160 18.69 4.25 -21.83
CA LEU A 160 19.63 3.14 -22.02
C LEU A 160 20.37 3.21 -23.37
N ARG A 161 19.72 3.63 -24.46
CA ARG A 161 20.39 3.85 -25.76
C ARG A 161 21.43 4.97 -25.67
N PHE A 162 21.12 6.05 -24.95
CA PHE A 162 22.09 7.10 -24.66
C PHE A 162 23.30 6.55 -23.90
N ILE A 163 23.07 5.79 -22.82
CA ILE A 163 24.15 5.19 -22.02
C ILE A 163 25.00 4.24 -22.86
N ALA A 164 24.38 3.43 -23.73
CA ALA A 164 25.10 2.55 -24.65
C ALA A 164 26.00 3.33 -25.64
N ALA A 165 25.51 4.46 -26.17
CA ALA A 165 26.32 5.34 -27.02
C ALA A 165 27.48 5.98 -26.24
N GLU A 166 27.23 6.40 -25.01
CA GLU A 166 28.27 6.93 -24.11
C GLU A 166 29.32 5.87 -23.73
N GLN A 167 28.88 4.64 -23.49
CA GLN A 167 29.76 3.50 -23.25
C GLN A 167 30.64 3.20 -24.47
N ALA A 168 30.10 3.27 -25.68
CA ALA A 168 30.87 3.08 -26.92
C ALA A 168 31.93 4.17 -27.13
N ARG A 169 31.64 5.41 -26.72
CA ARG A 169 32.58 6.55 -26.81
C ARG A 169 33.69 6.49 -25.77
N ARG A 170 33.34 6.12 -24.53
CA ARG A 170 34.26 6.06 -23.39
C ARG A 170 33.94 4.82 -22.56
N PRO A 171 34.57 3.68 -22.88
CA PRO A 171 34.28 2.41 -22.23
C PRO A 171 34.57 2.44 -20.73
N ASP A 172 33.59 2.00 -19.93
CA ASP A 172 33.75 1.69 -18.51
C ASP A 172 33.22 0.28 -18.23
N PRO A 173 34.01 -0.62 -17.59
CA PRO A 173 33.60 -2.01 -17.39
C PRO A 173 32.36 -2.14 -16.50
N VAL A 174 32.18 -1.26 -15.51
CA VAL A 174 31.01 -1.31 -14.62
C VAL A 174 29.73 -0.98 -15.38
N ILE A 175 29.80 -0.01 -16.29
CA ILE A 175 28.65 0.35 -17.13
C ILE A 175 28.37 -0.74 -18.17
N ALA A 176 29.40 -1.38 -18.73
CA ALA A 176 29.23 -2.53 -19.61
C ALA A 176 28.47 -3.66 -18.91
N ASP A 177 28.84 -3.97 -17.66
CA ASP A 177 28.18 -5.00 -16.85
C ASP A 177 26.72 -4.62 -16.54
N LEU A 178 26.45 -3.35 -16.21
CA LEU A 178 25.10 -2.86 -15.99
C LEU A 178 24.22 -2.96 -17.26
N LEU A 179 24.76 -2.62 -18.43
CA LEU A 179 24.07 -2.77 -19.72
C LEU A 179 23.92 -4.24 -20.13
N ALA A 180 24.77 -5.13 -19.60
CA ALA A 180 24.68 -6.57 -19.82
C ALA A 180 23.64 -7.26 -18.91
N THR A 181 23.06 -6.55 -17.94
CA THR A 181 22.00 -7.12 -17.10
C THR A 181 20.79 -7.52 -17.95
N PRO A 182 20.03 -8.56 -17.52
CA PRO A 182 18.79 -8.94 -18.21
C PRO A 182 17.84 -7.76 -18.39
N GLN A 183 17.73 -6.89 -17.38
CA GLN A 183 16.80 -5.78 -17.37
C GLN A 183 17.15 -4.72 -18.42
N ALA A 184 18.43 -4.34 -18.50
CA ALA A 184 18.88 -3.36 -19.49
C ALA A 184 18.70 -3.89 -20.93
N ARG A 185 19.11 -5.14 -21.18
CA ARG A 185 18.95 -5.79 -22.50
C ARG A 185 17.49 -5.90 -22.92
N TYR A 186 16.63 -6.27 -21.98
CA TYR A 186 15.21 -6.42 -22.25
C TYR A 186 14.56 -5.09 -22.65
N ARG A 187 14.87 -4.01 -21.92
CA ARG A 187 14.36 -2.66 -22.21
C ARG A 187 14.95 -2.05 -23.49
N LEU A 188 16.17 -2.45 -23.89
CA LEU A 188 16.76 -2.12 -25.18
C LEU A 188 16.13 -2.89 -26.36
N GLY A 189 15.24 -3.86 -26.09
CA GLY A 189 14.57 -4.67 -27.11
C GLY A 189 15.34 -5.94 -27.51
N ASP A 190 16.50 -6.21 -26.93
CA ASP A 190 17.28 -7.43 -27.18
C ASP A 190 16.78 -8.58 -26.29
N ARG A 191 15.59 -9.09 -26.63
CA ARG A 191 14.90 -10.13 -25.83
C ARG A 191 15.70 -11.42 -25.73
N ALA A 192 16.39 -11.81 -26.81
CA ALA A 192 17.17 -13.04 -26.85
C ALA A 192 18.38 -12.96 -25.91
N ALA A 193 19.14 -11.86 -25.95
CA ALA A 193 20.27 -11.67 -25.04
C ALA A 193 19.81 -11.44 -23.60
N ALA A 194 18.66 -10.76 -23.39
CA ALA A 194 18.08 -10.61 -22.07
C ALA A 194 17.72 -11.96 -21.43
N LEU A 195 17.07 -12.84 -22.19
CA LEU A 195 16.73 -14.18 -21.71
C LEU A 195 17.98 -15.03 -21.44
N ALA A 196 18.98 -14.97 -22.32
CA ALA A 196 20.25 -15.65 -22.10
C ALA A 196 20.95 -15.16 -20.82
N ALA A 197 20.98 -13.85 -20.61
CA ALA A 197 21.52 -13.24 -19.40
C ALA A 197 20.75 -13.65 -18.14
N ALA A 198 19.41 -13.67 -18.19
CA ALA A 198 18.57 -14.04 -17.06
C ALA A 198 18.82 -15.49 -16.64
N ARG A 199 18.91 -16.41 -17.62
CA ARG A 199 19.23 -17.82 -17.34
C ARG A 199 20.62 -18.02 -16.75
N ALA A 200 21.58 -17.20 -17.17
CA ALA A 200 22.98 -17.24 -16.73
C ALA A 200 23.23 -16.50 -15.39
N ALA A 201 22.24 -15.75 -14.87
CA ALA A 201 22.36 -15.08 -13.59
C ALA A 201 22.65 -16.08 -12.46
N ARG A 202 23.47 -15.66 -11.49
CA ARG A 202 24.01 -16.55 -10.45
C ARG A 202 23.21 -16.53 -9.15
N THR A 203 22.38 -15.50 -8.96
CA THR A 203 21.59 -15.30 -7.75
C THR A 203 20.12 -15.54 -8.04
N PHE A 204 19.36 -15.92 -7.01
CA PHE A 204 17.90 -16.01 -7.08
C PHE A 204 17.29 -14.64 -7.38
N ASP A 205 17.74 -13.59 -6.68
CA ASP A 205 17.19 -12.23 -6.80
C ASP A 205 17.30 -11.66 -8.22
N ASP A 206 18.43 -11.87 -8.89
CA ASP A 206 18.61 -11.42 -10.28
C ASP A 206 17.62 -12.12 -11.22
N LYS A 207 17.39 -13.42 -11.02
CA LYS A 207 16.42 -14.20 -11.81
C LYS A 207 14.99 -13.80 -11.48
N ALA A 208 14.66 -13.60 -10.21
CA ALA A 208 13.36 -13.12 -9.75
C ALA A 208 13.04 -11.73 -10.30
N ALA A 209 14.01 -10.82 -10.31
CA ALA A 209 13.89 -9.50 -10.92
C ALA A 209 13.68 -9.58 -12.44
N ALA A 210 14.37 -10.49 -13.14
CA ALA A 210 14.17 -10.71 -14.56
C ALA A 210 12.77 -11.28 -14.86
N ILE A 211 12.30 -12.26 -14.10
CA ILE A 211 10.93 -12.80 -14.19
C ILE A 211 9.91 -11.68 -14.01
N ARG A 212 10.06 -10.87 -12.95
CA ARG A 212 9.15 -9.73 -12.68
C ARG A 212 9.08 -8.76 -13.86
N LEU A 213 10.23 -8.40 -14.44
CA LEU A 213 10.27 -7.53 -15.61
C LEU A 213 9.56 -8.14 -16.83
N MET A 214 9.80 -9.42 -17.11
CA MET A 214 9.15 -10.11 -18.23
C MET A 214 7.64 -10.17 -18.04
N LEU A 215 7.16 -10.40 -16.82
CA LEU A 215 5.73 -10.36 -16.52
C LEU A 215 5.13 -8.95 -16.64
N ALA A 216 5.86 -7.92 -16.21
CA ALA A 216 5.41 -6.52 -16.32
C ALA A 216 5.14 -6.09 -17.77
N VAL A 217 5.84 -6.69 -18.74
CA VAL A 217 5.62 -6.46 -20.19
C VAL A 217 4.83 -7.57 -20.89
N ASN A 218 4.21 -8.47 -20.11
CA ASN A 218 3.40 -9.60 -20.60
C ASN A 218 4.16 -10.65 -21.45
N ASP A 219 5.46 -10.83 -21.23
CA ASP A 219 6.28 -11.88 -21.85
C ASP A 219 6.35 -13.13 -20.95
N VAL A 220 5.21 -13.82 -20.85
CA VAL A 220 5.06 -14.98 -19.96
C VAL A 220 5.93 -16.16 -20.39
N ASP A 221 6.17 -16.33 -21.69
CA ASP A 221 7.04 -17.39 -22.22
C ASP A 221 8.47 -17.26 -21.70
N ALA A 222 9.04 -16.05 -21.77
CA ALA A 222 10.37 -15.78 -21.25
C ALA A 222 10.43 -15.96 -19.72
N ALA A 223 9.41 -15.51 -19.00
CA ALA A 223 9.33 -15.66 -17.55
C ALA A 223 9.34 -17.14 -17.10
N VAL A 224 8.52 -17.99 -17.73
CA VAL A 224 8.50 -19.45 -17.47
C VAL A 224 9.86 -20.07 -17.78
N ALA A 225 10.47 -19.69 -18.90
CA ALA A 225 11.78 -20.15 -19.31
C ALA A 225 12.93 -19.78 -18.34
N VAL A 226 12.80 -18.69 -17.58
CA VAL A 226 13.76 -18.35 -16.51
C VAL A 226 13.43 -19.11 -15.23
N PHE A 227 12.14 -19.23 -14.88
CA PHE A 227 11.67 -19.94 -13.69
C PHE A 227 12.21 -21.37 -13.62
N ASP A 228 12.16 -22.14 -14.70
CA ASP A 228 12.69 -23.51 -14.74
C ASP A 228 14.19 -23.61 -14.40
N THR A 229 14.94 -22.52 -14.59
CA THR A 229 16.37 -22.46 -14.26
C THR A 229 16.66 -22.08 -12.82
N LEU A 230 15.64 -21.72 -12.03
CA LEU A 230 15.82 -21.40 -10.61
C LEU A 230 16.14 -22.64 -9.78
N ALA A 231 15.85 -23.85 -10.29
CA ALA A 231 16.14 -25.10 -9.58
C ALA A 231 17.61 -25.25 -9.15
N THR A 232 18.54 -24.57 -9.83
CA THR A 232 19.98 -24.57 -9.53
C THR A 232 20.45 -23.36 -8.72
N THR A 233 19.55 -22.44 -8.38
CA THR A 233 19.82 -21.18 -7.65
C THR A 233 18.63 -20.88 -6.72
N PRO A 234 18.43 -21.67 -5.64
CA PRO A 234 17.33 -21.46 -4.71
C PRO A 234 17.49 -20.14 -3.93
N PRO A 235 16.41 -19.58 -3.37
CA PRO A 235 16.49 -18.42 -2.49
C PRO A 235 17.19 -18.78 -1.18
N GLU A 236 17.90 -17.81 -0.60
CA GLU A 236 18.75 -18.05 0.58
C GLU A 236 17.94 -18.37 1.84
N LEU A 237 16.72 -17.84 1.94
CA LEU A 237 15.96 -17.81 3.19
C LEU A 237 15.02 -19.00 3.37
N ALA A 238 14.66 -19.74 2.31
CA ALA A 238 13.74 -20.87 2.41
C ALA A 238 13.68 -21.72 1.12
N ASP A 239 13.67 -23.04 1.28
CA ASP A 239 13.51 -24.00 0.18
C ASP A 239 12.06 -24.48 -0.03
N ASP A 240 11.09 -23.86 0.64
CA ASP A 240 9.68 -24.21 0.59
C ASP A 240 8.87 -23.32 -0.36
N CYS A 241 7.61 -23.69 -0.59
CA CYS A 241 6.71 -22.94 -1.48
C CYS A 241 6.58 -21.46 -1.08
N PHE A 242 6.50 -21.17 0.22
CA PHE A 242 6.34 -19.81 0.73
C PHE A 242 7.60 -18.98 0.49
N GLY A 243 8.79 -19.54 0.72
CA GLY A 243 10.06 -18.87 0.45
C GLY A 243 10.21 -18.42 -1.01
N TRP A 244 9.71 -19.23 -1.94
CA TRP A 244 9.81 -18.95 -3.37
C TRP A 244 8.78 -17.95 -3.90
N PHE A 245 7.57 -17.97 -3.37
CA PHE A 245 6.45 -17.14 -3.88
C PHE A 245 6.02 -16.02 -2.93
N GLY A 246 6.57 -16.00 -1.73
CA GLY A 246 6.25 -15.03 -0.70
C GLY A 246 6.76 -13.61 -1.02
N PRO A 247 6.30 -12.63 -0.22
CA PRO A 247 6.63 -11.22 -0.43
C PRO A 247 8.07 -10.86 -0.03
N ILE A 248 8.74 -11.69 0.78
CA ILE A 248 10.09 -11.42 1.30
C ILE A 248 11.02 -12.54 0.85
N GLY A 249 12.07 -12.20 0.10
CA GLY A 249 13.08 -13.15 -0.38
C GLY A 249 12.63 -14.11 -1.50
N GLY A 250 11.36 -14.05 -1.90
CA GLY A 250 10.79 -14.82 -3.01
C GLY A 250 10.66 -14.02 -4.30
N LEU A 251 9.82 -14.50 -5.22
CA LEU A 251 9.55 -13.83 -6.49
C LEU A 251 8.85 -12.46 -6.34
N ALA A 252 8.18 -12.22 -5.20
CA ALA A 252 7.49 -10.97 -4.87
C ALA A 252 6.57 -10.45 -6.00
N LEU A 253 5.82 -11.36 -6.64
CA LEU A 253 5.00 -11.04 -7.81
C LEU A 253 3.83 -10.09 -7.51
N THR A 254 3.41 -9.97 -6.24
CA THR A 254 2.38 -9.02 -5.80
C THR A 254 2.80 -7.56 -5.98
N GLU A 255 4.08 -7.26 -6.18
CA GLU A 255 4.55 -5.90 -6.48
C GLU A 255 4.18 -5.45 -7.91
N LEU A 256 3.88 -6.39 -8.80
CA LEU A 256 3.57 -6.10 -10.20
C LEU A 256 2.13 -5.66 -10.45
N GLY A 257 1.22 -5.95 -9.52
CA GLY A 257 -0.18 -5.66 -9.70
C GLY A 257 -0.96 -5.73 -8.40
N HIS A 258 -2.08 -5.02 -8.36
CA HIS A 258 -3.03 -5.05 -7.26
C HIS A 258 -4.45 -4.97 -7.81
N VAL A 259 -5.47 -5.10 -6.95
CA VAL A 259 -6.88 -5.19 -7.39
C VAL A 259 -7.29 -4.08 -8.36
N GLY A 260 -6.95 -2.82 -8.06
CA GLY A 260 -7.27 -1.66 -8.92
C GLY A 260 -6.34 -1.43 -10.12
N ALA A 261 -5.23 -2.18 -10.24
CA ALA A 261 -4.33 -2.16 -11.38
C ALA A 261 -3.71 -3.55 -11.56
N PRO A 262 -4.50 -4.54 -12.02
CA PRO A 262 -4.06 -5.92 -12.06
C PRO A 262 -3.03 -6.16 -13.17
N ALA A 263 -2.18 -7.17 -12.98
CA ALA A 263 -1.22 -7.67 -13.97
C ALA A 263 -1.61 -9.10 -14.39
N PRO A 264 -2.44 -9.27 -15.45
CA PRO A 264 -2.94 -10.58 -15.88
C PRO A 264 -1.84 -11.61 -16.19
N ALA A 265 -0.66 -11.14 -16.60
CA ALA A 265 0.51 -11.95 -16.87
C ALA A 265 0.92 -12.82 -15.68
N ILE A 266 0.72 -12.35 -14.43
CA ILE A 266 0.96 -13.14 -13.21
C ILE A 266 0.10 -14.40 -13.23
N GLY A 267 -1.19 -14.26 -13.54
CA GLY A 267 -2.12 -15.39 -13.57
C GLY A 267 -1.74 -16.43 -14.63
N THR A 268 -1.45 -15.98 -15.85
CA THR A 268 -1.02 -16.88 -16.93
C THR A 268 0.31 -17.56 -16.60
N PHE A 269 1.23 -16.86 -15.95
CA PHE A 269 2.48 -17.42 -15.45
C PHE A 269 2.22 -18.52 -14.42
N LEU A 270 1.39 -18.27 -13.42
CA LEU A 270 1.05 -19.25 -12.38
C LEU A 270 0.40 -20.52 -12.94
N ASP A 271 -0.53 -20.37 -13.89
CA ASP A 271 -1.18 -21.51 -14.54
C ASP A 271 -0.16 -22.41 -15.26
N ARG A 272 0.82 -21.77 -15.93
CA ARG A 272 1.86 -22.49 -16.67
C ARG A 272 2.87 -23.15 -15.76
N ILE A 273 3.42 -22.42 -14.79
CA ILE A 273 4.41 -22.99 -13.87
C ILE A 273 3.80 -24.09 -13.00
N GLY A 274 2.49 -24.05 -12.72
CA GLY A 274 1.78 -25.09 -11.97
C GLY A 274 1.93 -26.51 -12.56
N THR A 275 2.27 -26.60 -13.85
CA THR A 275 2.53 -27.87 -14.55
C THR A 275 4.01 -28.28 -14.56
N THR A 276 4.92 -27.39 -14.17
CA THR A 276 6.36 -27.63 -14.19
C THR A 276 6.80 -28.58 -13.06
N PRO A 277 7.85 -29.39 -13.27
CA PRO A 277 8.41 -30.23 -12.22
C PRO A 277 8.90 -29.43 -11.00
N LEU A 278 9.51 -28.26 -11.23
CA LEU A 278 10.03 -27.41 -10.17
C LEU A 278 8.89 -26.95 -9.24
N PHE A 279 7.80 -26.42 -9.79
CA PHE A 279 6.66 -25.99 -8.98
C PHE A 279 6.04 -27.15 -8.21
N ARG A 280 5.82 -28.31 -8.85
CA ARG A 280 5.24 -29.48 -8.17
C ARG A 280 6.11 -30.01 -7.03
N ARG A 281 7.43 -29.86 -7.14
CA ARG A 281 8.38 -30.20 -6.08
C ARG A 281 8.30 -29.21 -4.91
N LEU A 282 8.26 -27.90 -5.21
CA LEU A 282 8.26 -26.85 -4.19
C LEU A 282 6.90 -26.73 -3.49
N CYS A 283 5.82 -26.85 -4.26
CA CYS A 283 4.44 -26.61 -3.86
C CYS A 283 3.59 -27.86 -4.18
N PRO A 284 3.85 -29.03 -3.54
CA PRO A 284 3.15 -30.28 -3.87
C PRO A 284 1.64 -30.23 -3.59
N ALA A 285 1.22 -29.39 -2.65
CA ALA A 285 -0.19 -29.12 -2.35
C ALA A 285 -0.73 -27.85 -3.04
N GLY A 286 0.05 -27.25 -3.95
CA GLY A 286 -0.17 -25.90 -4.47
C GLY A 286 0.35 -24.81 -3.53
N LEU A 287 0.09 -23.56 -3.91
CA LEU A 287 0.39 -22.39 -3.08
C LEU A 287 -0.45 -22.43 -1.79
N ASP A 288 0.11 -21.93 -0.69
CA ASP A 288 -0.65 -21.69 0.54
C ASP A 288 -1.79 -20.70 0.28
N ALA A 289 -2.76 -20.67 1.20
CA ALA A 289 -3.99 -19.91 1.01
C ALA A 289 -3.75 -18.42 0.79
N GLU A 290 -2.87 -17.83 1.60
CA GLU A 290 -2.61 -16.39 1.63
C GLU A 290 -1.88 -15.97 0.36
N THR A 291 -0.82 -16.69 -0.01
CA THR A 291 -0.07 -16.46 -1.25
C THR A 291 -0.96 -16.64 -2.48
N ALA A 292 -1.77 -17.71 -2.53
CA ALA A 292 -2.68 -17.97 -3.64
C ALA A 292 -3.72 -16.86 -3.82
N VAL A 293 -4.29 -16.36 -2.72
CA VAL A 293 -5.24 -15.23 -2.72
C VAL A 293 -4.54 -13.95 -3.19
N ALA A 294 -3.40 -13.60 -2.60
CA ALA A 294 -2.69 -12.36 -2.91
C ALA A 294 -2.28 -12.30 -4.39
N LEU A 295 -1.74 -13.40 -4.93
CA LEU A 295 -1.37 -13.48 -6.34
C LEU A 295 -2.57 -13.51 -7.28
N SER A 296 -3.69 -14.12 -6.87
CA SER A 296 -4.94 -14.07 -7.65
C SER A 296 -5.48 -12.65 -7.73
N LEU A 297 -5.45 -11.89 -6.63
CA LEU A 297 -5.84 -10.48 -6.61
C LEU A 297 -4.92 -9.62 -7.48
N ALA A 298 -3.59 -9.79 -7.36
CA ALA A 298 -2.60 -9.11 -8.20
C ALA A 298 -2.80 -9.42 -9.70
N ALA A 299 -3.24 -10.62 -10.03
CA ALA A 299 -3.55 -11.05 -11.39
C ALA A 299 -4.95 -10.62 -11.91
N GLY A 300 -5.75 -9.92 -11.10
CA GLY A 300 -7.12 -9.53 -11.45
C GLY A 300 -8.14 -10.67 -11.43
N ARG A 301 -7.82 -11.79 -10.77
CA ARG A 301 -8.67 -13.00 -10.66
C ARG A 301 -9.47 -13.00 -9.35
N ALA A 302 -10.29 -11.97 -9.16
CA ALA A 302 -11.06 -11.74 -7.93
C ALA A 302 -11.91 -12.96 -7.52
N ASP A 303 -12.59 -13.61 -8.47
CA ASP A 303 -13.43 -14.78 -8.19
C ASP A 303 -12.62 -15.98 -7.70
N ALA A 304 -11.44 -16.21 -8.27
CA ALA A 304 -10.53 -17.27 -7.83
C ALA A 304 -9.99 -17.00 -6.42
N ALA A 305 -9.64 -15.74 -6.13
CA ALA A 305 -9.23 -15.30 -4.80
C ALA A 305 -10.33 -15.56 -3.76
N LEU A 306 -11.55 -15.09 -4.02
CA LEU A 306 -12.71 -15.34 -3.15
C LEU A 306 -12.99 -16.83 -2.97
N ALA A 307 -12.96 -17.61 -4.05
CA ALA A 307 -13.18 -19.05 -3.98
C ALA A 307 -12.12 -19.74 -3.11
N ARG A 308 -10.84 -19.34 -3.19
CA ARG A 308 -9.79 -19.89 -2.33
C ARG A 308 -9.95 -19.46 -0.88
N ALA A 309 -10.26 -18.20 -0.63
CA ALA A 309 -10.46 -17.65 0.71
C ALA A 309 -11.66 -18.30 1.42
N ARG A 310 -12.77 -18.54 0.72
CA ARG A 310 -13.95 -19.26 1.25
C ARG A 310 -13.64 -20.68 1.70
N ARG A 311 -12.69 -21.35 1.05
CA ARG A 311 -12.26 -22.71 1.45
C ARG A 311 -11.35 -22.70 2.68
N GLU A 312 -10.77 -21.56 3.03
CA GLU A 312 -9.85 -21.43 4.15
C GLU A 312 -10.60 -21.16 5.46
N THR A 313 -11.17 -22.21 6.04
CA THR A 313 -12.00 -22.08 7.25
C THR A 313 -11.18 -21.85 8.52
N ALA A 314 -9.87 -22.15 8.52
CA ALA A 314 -9.01 -21.94 9.68
C ALA A 314 -8.74 -20.45 9.94
N THR A 315 -8.75 -19.64 8.88
CA THR A 315 -8.46 -18.20 8.95
C THR A 315 -9.58 -17.40 8.28
N PRO A 316 -10.73 -17.17 8.96
CA PRO A 316 -11.84 -16.43 8.39
C PRO A 316 -11.46 -15.00 7.96
N PHE A 317 -10.42 -14.42 8.57
CA PHE A 317 -9.90 -13.11 8.18
C PHE A 317 -9.32 -13.07 6.76
N LEU A 318 -8.91 -14.20 6.18
CA LEU A 318 -8.49 -14.23 4.77
C LEU A 318 -9.65 -13.87 3.83
N LEU A 319 -10.85 -14.41 4.08
CA LEU A 319 -12.05 -14.04 3.32
C LEU A 319 -12.41 -12.57 3.52
N ILE A 320 -12.32 -12.08 4.75
CA ILE A 320 -12.64 -10.68 5.09
C ILE A 320 -11.68 -9.73 4.37
N ASP A 321 -10.37 -9.96 4.45
CA ASP A 321 -9.36 -9.12 3.79
C ASP A 321 -9.52 -9.15 2.26
N THR A 322 -9.80 -10.34 1.69
CA THR A 322 -10.07 -10.49 0.26
C THR A 322 -11.30 -9.69 -0.17
N ALA A 323 -12.42 -9.84 0.55
CA ALA A 323 -13.65 -9.15 0.25
C ALA A 323 -13.51 -7.63 0.39
N ILE A 324 -12.79 -7.15 1.42
CA ILE A 324 -12.47 -5.74 1.62
C ILE A 324 -11.70 -5.17 0.43
N GLN A 325 -10.62 -5.83 0.00
CA GLN A 325 -9.80 -5.34 -1.12
C GLN A 325 -10.60 -5.25 -2.43
N ILE A 326 -11.40 -6.28 -2.75
CA ILE A 326 -12.26 -6.29 -3.94
C ILE A 326 -13.34 -5.20 -3.84
N THR A 327 -13.95 -5.04 -2.67
CA THR A 327 -15.03 -4.06 -2.46
C THR A 327 -14.53 -2.63 -2.66
N ARG A 328 -13.34 -2.29 -2.18
CA ARG A 328 -12.75 -0.96 -2.42
C ARG A 328 -12.77 -0.62 -3.91
N ASP A 329 -12.25 -1.53 -4.73
CA ASP A 329 -12.21 -1.36 -6.19
C ASP A 329 -13.62 -1.24 -6.80
N ARG A 330 -14.57 -2.07 -6.37
CA ARG A 330 -15.98 -1.98 -6.82
C ARG A 330 -16.63 -0.65 -6.47
N LEU A 331 -16.38 -0.12 -5.27
CA LEU A 331 -16.88 1.20 -4.87
C LEU A 331 -16.25 2.31 -5.71
N HIS A 332 -14.95 2.22 -6.00
CA HIS A 332 -14.28 3.15 -6.92
C HIS A 332 -14.87 3.09 -8.34
N ALA A 333 -15.24 1.91 -8.81
CA ALA A 333 -15.88 1.69 -10.10
C ALA A 333 -17.39 2.05 -10.12
N GLY A 334 -17.96 2.49 -9.00
CA GLY A 334 -19.38 2.87 -8.92
C GLY A 334 -20.35 1.70 -8.84
N ASP A 335 -19.93 0.54 -8.34
CA ASP A 335 -20.77 -0.66 -8.15
C ASP A 335 -20.99 -0.98 -6.66
N PRO A 336 -21.80 -0.16 -5.94
CA PRO A 336 -22.10 -0.38 -4.53
C PRO A 336 -22.96 -1.62 -4.27
N ALA A 337 -23.69 -2.12 -5.28
CA ALA A 337 -24.55 -3.29 -5.13
C ALA A 337 -23.71 -4.58 -5.01
N ALA A 338 -22.72 -4.77 -5.89
CA ALA A 338 -21.80 -5.91 -5.80
C ALA A 338 -20.91 -5.82 -4.54
N ALA A 339 -20.44 -4.61 -4.22
CA ALA A 339 -19.71 -4.33 -2.98
C ALA A 339 -20.51 -4.79 -1.74
N ARG A 340 -21.80 -4.44 -1.67
CA ARG A 340 -22.68 -4.81 -0.56
C ARG A 340 -22.80 -6.33 -0.37
N LEU A 341 -22.96 -7.08 -1.45
CA LEU A 341 -23.07 -8.55 -1.37
C LEU A 341 -21.81 -9.17 -0.76
N LEU A 342 -20.62 -8.74 -1.20
CA LEU A 342 -19.34 -9.23 -0.67
C LEU A 342 -19.12 -8.82 0.79
N LEU A 343 -19.47 -7.59 1.14
CA LEU A 343 -19.32 -7.12 2.52
C LEU A 343 -20.26 -7.83 3.49
N ARG A 344 -21.49 -8.17 3.06
CA ARG A 344 -22.40 -8.99 3.87
C ARG A 344 -21.82 -10.38 4.11
N GLU A 345 -21.24 -11.00 3.10
CA GLU A 345 -20.54 -12.28 3.25
C GLU A 345 -19.39 -12.16 4.25
N ALA A 346 -18.52 -11.14 4.11
CA ALA A 346 -17.44 -10.89 5.06
C ALA A 346 -17.97 -10.66 6.49
N ALA A 347 -19.09 -9.95 6.65
CA ALA A 347 -19.72 -9.73 7.95
C ALA A 347 -20.25 -11.02 8.58
N THR A 348 -20.77 -11.96 7.77
CA THR A 348 -21.18 -13.27 8.27
C THR A 348 -20.01 -14.16 8.68
N ALA A 349 -18.86 -14.00 8.01
CA ALA A 349 -17.63 -14.75 8.33
C ALA A 349 -16.87 -14.17 9.54
N LEU A 350 -17.21 -12.97 9.99
CA LEU A 350 -16.52 -12.28 11.07
C LEU A 350 -16.69 -13.05 12.40
N PRO A 351 -15.59 -13.50 13.03
CA PRO A 351 -15.66 -14.18 14.32
C PRO A 351 -16.25 -13.28 15.41
N SER A 352 -16.77 -13.85 16.50
CA SER A 352 -17.09 -13.07 17.70
C SER A 352 -15.84 -12.41 18.27
N TYR A 353 -15.99 -11.21 18.84
CA TYR A 353 -14.91 -10.49 19.54
C TYR A 353 -14.34 -11.34 20.68
N ARG A 354 -13.03 -11.21 20.93
CA ARG A 354 -12.32 -11.84 22.07
C ARG A 354 -11.49 -10.78 22.79
N ASP A 355 -11.42 -10.83 24.12
CA ASP A 355 -10.72 -9.82 24.92
C ASP A 355 -9.22 -9.67 24.58
N HIS A 356 -8.61 -10.71 24.00
CA HIS A 356 -7.21 -10.75 23.56
C HIS A 356 -7.06 -10.79 22.03
N GLU A 357 -8.06 -10.29 21.31
CA GLU A 357 -8.02 -10.18 19.85
C GLU A 357 -6.85 -9.30 19.40
N ARG A 358 -6.20 -9.61 18.28
CA ARG A 358 -5.04 -8.82 17.83
C ARG A 358 -5.51 -7.44 17.35
N PRO A 359 -4.74 -6.36 17.55
CA PRO A 359 -5.13 -5.01 17.08
C PRO A 359 -5.53 -4.95 15.60
N GLY A 360 -4.86 -5.71 14.73
CA GLY A 360 -5.20 -5.79 13.30
C GLY A 360 -6.59 -6.36 13.02
N ASP A 361 -7.07 -7.30 13.84
CA ASP A 361 -8.38 -7.92 13.67
C ASP A 361 -9.51 -6.96 14.07
N THR A 362 -9.31 -6.21 15.17
CA THR A 362 -10.17 -5.08 15.54
C THR A 362 -10.21 -4.01 14.44
N GLY A 363 -9.06 -3.71 13.84
CA GLY A 363 -8.93 -2.87 12.64
C GLY A 363 -9.87 -3.29 11.51
N ARG A 364 -9.79 -4.57 11.12
CA ARG A 364 -10.61 -5.17 10.06
C ARG A 364 -12.11 -5.06 10.37
N ARG A 365 -12.53 -5.25 11.62
CA ARG A 365 -13.96 -5.11 12.03
C ARG A 365 -14.50 -3.73 11.72
N PHE A 366 -13.79 -2.69 12.15
CA PHE A 366 -14.25 -1.32 11.97
C PHE A 366 -14.20 -0.91 10.51
N TYR A 367 -13.20 -1.40 9.78
CA TYR A 367 -13.13 -1.14 8.35
C TYR A 367 -14.27 -1.79 7.58
N LEU A 368 -14.64 -3.03 7.93
CA LEU A 368 -15.79 -3.72 7.37
C LEU A 368 -17.11 -2.97 7.65
N ILE A 369 -17.32 -2.49 8.88
CA ILE A 369 -18.50 -1.69 9.26
C ILE A 369 -18.59 -0.40 8.42
N GLN A 370 -17.47 0.31 8.28
CA GLN A 370 -17.44 1.52 7.47
C GLN A 370 -17.73 1.25 6.00
N LEU A 371 -17.14 0.19 5.42
CA LEU A 371 -17.38 -0.18 4.03
C LEU A 371 -18.82 -0.62 3.78
N LEU A 372 -19.46 -1.34 4.72
CA LEU A 372 -20.89 -1.66 4.67
C LEU A 372 -21.73 -0.38 4.59
N ALA A 373 -21.47 0.58 5.47
CA ALA A 373 -22.17 1.85 5.47
C ALA A 373 -21.90 2.68 4.19
N ALA A 374 -20.66 2.68 3.69
CA ALA A 374 -20.29 3.34 2.44
C ALA A 374 -20.94 2.71 1.20
N ALA A 375 -21.16 1.40 1.21
CA ALA A 375 -21.94 0.68 0.21
C ALA A 375 -23.46 0.89 0.37
N GLY A 376 -23.91 1.73 1.32
CA GLY A 376 -25.31 2.00 1.62
C GLY A 376 -26.03 0.88 2.37
N ASP A 377 -25.30 -0.04 3.00
CA ASP A 377 -25.84 -1.17 3.74
C ASP A 377 -25.92 -0.90 5.25
N VAL A 378 -26.69 0.12 5.58
CA VAL A 378 -26.86 0.58 6.96
C VAL A 378 -27.43 -0.52 7.86
N ASP A 379 -28.36 -1.32 7.33
CA ASP A 379 -29.01 -2.42 8.05
C ASP A 379 -28.03 -3.52 8.49
N ALA A 380 -26.90 -3.66 7.79
CA ALA A 380 -25.83 -4.57 8.21
C ALA A 380 -24.78 -3.85 9.08
N ALA A 381 -24.41 -2.62 8.73
CA ALA A 381 -23.39 -1.86 9.45
C ALA A 381 -23.78 -1.56 10.90
N ASP A 382 -24.99 -1.08 11.15
CA ASP A 382 -25.44 -0.63 12.47
C ASP A 382 -25.52 -1.76 13.50
N PRO A 383 -26.17 -2.90 13.20
CA PRO A 383 -26.18 -4.03 14.13
C PRO A 383 -24.79 -4.61 14.37
N LEU A 384 -23.87 -4.51 13.40
CA LEU A 384 -22.50 -4.97 13.55
C LEU A 384 -21.69 -4.04 14.46
N ALA A 385 -21.90 -2.72 14.35
CA ALA A 385 -21.34 -1.72 15.25
C ALA A 385 -21.84 -1.89 16.69
N ARG A 386 -23.16 -2.07 16.87
CA ARG A 386 -23.76 -2.24 18.21
C ARG A 386 -23.36 -3.53 18.90
N ARG A 387 -22.97 -4.57 18.13
CA ARG A 387 -22.46 -5.84 18.67
C ARG A 387 -21.04 -5.76 19.23
N GLN A 388 -20.32 -4.67 19.01
CA GLN A 388 -19.00 -4.48 19.62
C GLN A 388 -19.13 -4.32 21.15
N PRO A 389 -18.07 -4.67 21.91
CA PRO A 389 -18.03 -4.43 23.35
C PRO A 389 -18.35 -2.97 23.70
N ALA A 390 -19.08 -2.79 24.79
CA ALA A 390 -19.50 -1.47 25.25
C ALA A 390 -18.30 -0.55 25.58
N GLY A 391 -18.53 0.76 25.51
CA GLY A 391 -17.52 1.79 25.68
C GLY A 391 -16.74 2.05 24.39
N ALA A 392 -15.41 2.00 24.47
CA ALA A 392 -14.51 2.48 23.41
C ALA A 392 -14.77 1.83 22.04
N LEU A 393 -14.86 0.50 21.97
CA LEU A 393 -14.98 -0.23 20.71
C LEU A 393 -16.31 0.04 20.02
N ARG A 394 -17.42 0.03 20.77
CA ARG A 394 -18.74 0.36 20.22
C ARG A 394 -18.84 1.82 19.78
N ALA A 395 -18.29 2.76 20.55
CA ALA A 395 -18.28 4.17 20.17
C ALA A 395 -17.55 4.41 18.83
N VAL A 396 -16.37 3.81 18.66
CA VAL A 396 -15.60 3.90 17.42
C VAL A 396 -16.35 3.23 16.27
N ALA A 397 -16.91 2.04 16.48
CA ALA A 397 -17.65 1.32 15.46
C ALA A 397 -18.90 2.09 14.98
N LEU A 398 -19.66 2.70 15.89
CA LEU A 398 -20.80 3.57 15.54
C LEU A 398 -20.34 4.78 14.73
N SER A 399 -19.24 5.42 15.11
CA SER A 399 -18.67 6.54 14.35
C SER A 399 -18.18 6.13 12.96
N ALA A 400 -17.69 4.89 12.79
CA ALA A 400 -17.26 4.33 11.51
C ALA A 400 -18.44 4.09 10.58
N ALA A 401 -19.59 3.62 11.12
CA ALA A 401 -20.83 3.52 10.36
C ALA A 401 -21.32 4.89 9.88
N VAL A 402 -21.28 5.92 10.74
CA VAL A 402 -21.63 7.30 10.34
C VAL A 402 -20.69 7.82 9.24
N ALA A 403 -19.38 7.65 9.39
CA ALA A 403 -18.40 8.04 8.39
C ALA A 403 -18.61 7.37 7.04
N GLY A 404 -18.90 6.06 7.05
CA GLY A 404 -19.22 5.31 5.85
C GLY A 404 -20.43 5.88 5.12
N ARG A 405 -21.53 6.18 5.83
CA ARG A 405 -22.74 6.78 5.21
C ARG A 405 -22.47 8.14 4.57
N ALA A 406 -21.56 8.91 5.14
CA ALA A 406 -21.14 10.20 4.58
C ALA A 406 -20.18 10.06 3.38
N GLY A 407 -19.80 8.83 3.00
CA GLY A 407 -18.89 8.56 1.89
C GLY A 407 -17.42 8.86 2.21
N LEU A 408 -17.07 9.03 3.49
CA LEU A 408 -15.69 9.23 3.90
C LEU A 408 -14.90 7.92 3.76
N ARG A 409 -13.74 7.96 3.10
CA ARG A 409 -12.78 6.85 3.11
C ARG A 409 -12.04 6.82 4.44
N VAL A 410 -11.63 5.63 4.89
CA VAL A 410 -10.74 5.48 6.07
C VAL A 410 -9.46 6.29 5.88
N ASP A 411 -8.94 6.29 4.66
CA ASP A 411 -7.67 6.92 4.30
C ASP A 411 -7.75 8.46 4.34
N ASP A 412 -8.97 9.03 4.29
CA ASP A 412 -9.23 10.48 4.25
C ASP A 412 -9.28 11.12 5.66
N GLN A 413 -8.38 10.72 6.57
CA GLN A 413 -8.24 11.23 7.94
C GLN A 413 -9.18 10.64 9.02
N ALA A 414 -9.75 9.46 8.81
CA ALA A 414 -10.32 8.71 9.93
C ALA A 414 -9.17 8.20 10.82
N PRO A 415 -9.28 8.27 12.16
CA PRO A 415 -8.25 7.76 13.04
C PRO A 415 -8.07 6.26 12.81
N ALA A 416 -6.88 5.86 12.38
CA ALA A 416 -6.44 4.49 12.52
C ALA A 416 -6.54 4.13 14.01
N LEU A 417 -7.07 2.95 14.32
CA LEU A 417 -7.07 2.38 15.67
C LEU A 417 -5.69 2.39 16.32
N GLU A 418 -4.63 2.48 15.51
CA GLU A 418 -3.24 2.70 15.91
C GLU A 418 -3.03 3.96 16.79
N THR A 419 -3.95 4.92 16.74
CA THR A 419 -3.94 6.14 17.58
C THR A 419 -4.66 5.99 18.92
N ILE A 420 -5.40 4.89 19.12
CA ILE A 420 -6.00 4.53 20.40
C ILE A 420 -5.04 3.55 21.07
N ASP A 421 -4.41 4.01 22.15
CA ASP A 421 -3.45 3.21 22.93
C ASP A 421 -4.09 1.84 23.27
N PRO A 422 -3.41 0.70 22.98
CA PRO A 422 -3.88 -0.62 23.36
C PRO A 422 -4.26 -0.72 24.85
N ALA A 423 -3.60 0.04 25.74
CA ALA A 423 -3.92 0.10 27.16
C ALA A 423 -5.34 0.64 27.47
N VAL A 424 -5.97 1.34 26.52
CA VAL A 424 -7.32 1.91 26.60
C VAL A 424 -8.40 0.88 26.19
N LEU A 425 -8.00 -0.20 25.54
CA LEU A 425 -8.88 -1.29 25.12
C LEU A 425 -8.76 -2.42 26.15
N PRO A 426 -9.81 -2.71 26.95
CA PRO A 426 -9.72 -3.74 27.97
C PRO A 426 -9.35 -5.09 27.34
N GLY A 427 -8.20 -5.63 27.74
CA GLY A 427 -7.67 -6.93 27.30
C GLY A 427 -6.50 -6.90 26.31
N LEU A 428 -6.15 -5.74 25.75
CA LEU A 428 -4.96 -5.57 24.89
C LEU A 428 -3.69 -5.22 25.68
N THR A 429 -3.38 -5.98 26.73
CA THR A 429 -2.04 -5.86 27.34
C THR A 429 -0.99 -6.39 26.36
N SER A 430 0.01 -5.57 26.08
CA SER A 430 1.06 -5.82 25.10
C SER A 430 1.67 -7.23 25.25
N SER A 431 1.47 -8.10 24.26
CA SER A 431 2.33 -9.25 24.07
C SER A 431 3.51 -8.82 23.20
N THR A 432 4.49 -8.18 23.83
CA THR A 432 5.86 -8.23 23.33
C THR A 432 6.40 -9.62 23.63
N ALA A 433 6.02 -10.61 22.82
CA ALA A 433 6.74 -11.87 22.71
C ALA A 433 7.42 -11.88 21.34
N ALA A 434 8.74 -11.77 21.36
CA ALA A 434 9.63 -11.86 20.21
C ALA A 434 9.37 -13.14 19.39
N PRO A 435 9.63 -13.14 18.07
CA PRO A 435 9.55 -14.34 17.25
C PRO A 435 10.60 -15.36 17.72
N ARG A 436 10.19 -16.61 17.84
CA ARG A 436 11.07 -17.79 17.76
C ARG A 436 10.87 -18.46 16.42
#